data_AF-A0A958T5A3-F1
#
_entry.id   AF-A0A958T5A3-F1
#
_cell.length_a   1.000
_cell.length_b   1.000
_cell.length_c   1.000
_cell.angle_alpha   90.00
_cell.angle_beta   90.00
_cell.angle_gamma   90.00
#
_symmetry.space_group_name_H-M   'P 1'
#
loop_
_entity.id
_entity.type
_entity.pdbx_description
1 polymer ?
#
loop_
_entity_poly.entity_id
_entity_poly.type
_entity_poly.pdbx_seq_one_letter_code
_entity_poly.pdbx_strand_id
1 'polypeptide(L)'
;MTNLKPSLIVLSLFFSVELFAQLTVRNNAYIFVDDQVLFVEDDVNIQENTANIYLRNEAQLLQGTGTTGNSGIGRLSVYQRGTVNNFNYNYWCSPVGNTSGNNNANRPFTPNNNIYDVTAAP
;
A
#
# COMPACT_ATOMS: atom_id res chain seq x y z
N MET A 1 37.61 -11.71 43.34
CA MET A 1 36.34 -11.12 42.86
C MET A 1 36.69 -9.76 42.29
N THR A 2 36.84 -9.66 40.97
CA THR A 2 37.26 -8.45 40.28
C THR A 2 36.09 -7.46 40.22
N ASN A 3 36.27 -6.31 40.87
CA ASN A 3 35.29 -5.23 40.86
C ASN A 3 35.15 -4.71 39.42
N LEU A 4 34.02 -4.99 38.76
CA LEU A 4 33.67 -4.30 37.52
C LEU A 4 33.50 -2.82 37.85
N LYS A 5 34.29 -1.97 37.20
CA LYS A 5 34.21 -0.51 37.34
C LYS A 5 32.85 -0.04 36.79
N PRO A 6 32.04 0.71 37.55
CA PRO A 6 30.72 1.16 37.11
C PRO A 6 30.77 2.07 35.87
N SER A 7 31.95 2.61 35.53
CA SER A 7 32.19 3.43 34.34
C SER A 7 31.99 2.71 33.00
N LEU A 8 32.05 1.37 32.95
CA LEU A 8 31.90 0.62 31.69
C LEU A 8 30.45 0.22 31.38
N ILE A 9 29.55 0.31 32.37
CA ILE A 9 28.13 -0.06 32.23
C ILE A 9 27.30 1.10 31.63
N VAL A 10 27.80 2.34 31.72
CA VAL A 10 27.08 3.55 31.26
C VAL A 10 27.13 3.75 29.73
N LEU A 11 27.96 2.99 29.00
CA LEU A 11 28.11 3.16 27.54
C LEU A 11 27.06 2.39 26.69
N SER A 12 26.15 1.62 27.31
CA SER A 12 25.33 0.64 26.58
C SER A 12 23.90 1.09 26.19
N LEU A 13 23.49 2.34 26.43
CA LEU A 13 22.04 2.67 26.52
C LEU A 13 21.54 3.81 25.62
N PHE A 14 22.08 3.95 24.40
CA PHE A 14 21.51 4.83 23.38
C PHE A 14 21.47 4.17 21.99
N PHE A 15 20.85 2.99 21.88
CA PHE A 15 20.37 2.49 20.60
C PHE A 15 18.93 2.97 20.39
N SER A 16 18.74 4.05 19.65
CA SER A 16 17.44 4.39 19.07
C SER A 16 17.26 3.55 17.81
N VAL A 17 16.30 2.63 17.82
CA VAL A 17 15.85 1.96 16.60
C VAL A 17 14.89 2.89 15.87
N GLU A 18 15.21 3.25 14.64
CA GLU A 18 14.25 3.88 13.74
C GLU A 18 13.31 2.77 13.23
N LEU A 19 12.04 2.81 13.65
CA LEU A 19 11.00 1.95 13.09
C LEU A 19 10.34 2.72 11.95
N PHE A 20 10.55 2.28 10.72
CA PHE A 20 9.80 2.78 9.57
C PHE A 20 8.38 2.20 9.61
N ALA A 21 7.36 3.06 9.53
CA ALA A 21 5.97 2.63 9.50
C ALA A 21 5.60 2.15 8.10
N GLN A 22 5.94 0.88 7.81
CA GLN A 22 5.53 0.17 6.59
C GLN A 22 4.19 -0.55 6.75
N LEU A 23 3.48 -0.75 5.64
CA LEU A 23 2.22 -1.49 5.60
C LEU A 23 2.37 -2.76 4.77
N THR A 24 2.10 -3.91 5.39
CA THR A 24 2.07 -5.20 4.67
C THR A 24 0.71 -5.88 4.83
N VAL A 25 0.11 -6.28 3.72
CA VAL A 25 -1.11 -7.11 3.68
C VAL A 25 -0.74 -8.49 3.15
N ARG A 26 -1.16 -9.53 3.87
CA ARG A 26 -0.71 -10.91 3.64
C ARG A 26 -1.86 -11.89 3.44
N ASN A 27 -1.54 -13.02 2.83
CA ASN A 27 -2.41 -14.17 2.62
C ASN A 27 -3.69 -13.77 1.84
N ASN A 28 -4.86 -14.03 2.41
CA ASN A 28 -6.16 -13.59 1.90
C ASN A 28 -6.75 -12.47 2.76
N ALA A 29 -5.91 -11.72 3.49
CA ALA A 29 -6.36 -10.62 4.31
C ALA A 29 -6.70 -9.40 3.45
N TYR A 30 -7.53 -8.52 4.00
CA TYR A 30 -7.83 -7.25 3.39
C TYR A 30 -7.82 -6.11 4.42
N ILE A 31 -7.55 -4.91 3.92
CA ILE A 31 -7.80 -3.65 4.64
C ILE A 31 -8.93 -2.94 3.92
N PHE A 32 -9.93 -2.50 4.67
CA PHE A 32 -11.05 -1.73 4.15
C PHE A 32 -11.00 -0.33 4.78
N VAL A 33 -10.83 0.68 3.94
CA VAL A 33 -10.76 2.09 4.32
C VAL A 33 -11.97 2.78 3.73
N ASP A 34 -12.75 3.42 4.59
CA ASP A 34 -14.02 4.05 4.24
C ASP A 34 -14.01 5.50 4.69
N ASP A 35 -14.10 6.45 3.75
CA ASP A 35 -14.10 7.89 4.03
C ASP A 35 -12.99 8.34 4.98
N GLN A 36 -11.79 7.75 4.82
CA GLN A 36 -10.64 8.00 5.68
C GLN A 36 -9.33 8.00 4.89
N VAL A 37 -8.31 8.60 5.49
CA VAL A 37 -6.94 8.58 4.99
C VAL A 37 -6.17 7.44 5.66
N LEU A 38 -5.66 6.52 4.86
CA LEU A 38 -4.67 5.53 5.25
C LEU A 38 -3.27 6.09 4.95
N PHE A 39 -2.53 6.45 5.99
CA PHE A 39 -1.17 6.97 5.87
C PHE A 39 -0.13 5.87 6.09
N VAL A 40 0.87 5.80 5.21
CA VAL A 40 2.00 4.86 5.30
C VAL A 40 3.29 5.65 5.10
N GLU A 41 4.27 5.51 5.99
CA GLU A 41 5.50 6.33 5.94
C GLU A 41 6.47 5.83 4.86
N ASP A 42 6.73 4.51 4.82
CA ASP A 42 7.78 3.93 3.97
C ASP A 42 7.24 3.21 2.73
N ASP A 43 6.93 1.90 2.82
CA ASP A 43 6.40 1.13 1.70
C ASP A 43 5.04 0.48 1.97
N VAL A 44 4.32 0.26 0.87
CA VAL A 44 3.13 -0.59 0.82
C VAL A 44 3.49 -1.90 0.11
N ASN A 45 3.32 -3.01 0.83
CA ASN A 45 3.54 -4.36 0.33
C ASN A 45 2.23 -5.17 0.39
N ILE A 46 1.62 -5.44 -0.77
CA ILE A 46 0.42 -6.26 -0.89
C ILE A 46 0.82 -7.61 -1.49
N GLN A 47 1.23 -8.54 -0.63
CA GLN A 47 2.16 -9.58 -1.06
C GLN A 47 1.53 -10.61 -2.01
N GLU A 48 0.38 -11.17 -1.69
CA GLU A 48 -0.29 -12.21 -2.47
C GLU A 48 -1.42 -11.62 -3.34
N ASN A 49 -1.76 -12.27 -4.46
CA ASN A 49 -2.83 -11.80 -5.37
C ASN A 49 -4.25 -11.86 -4.76
N THR A 50 -4.37 -12.53 -3.62
CA THR A 50 -5.55 -12.66 -2.77
C THR A 50 -5.61 -11.57 -1.68
N ALA A 51 -4.52 -10.83 -1.46
CA ALA A 51 -4.47 -9.73 -0.50
C ALA A 51 -4.95 -8.43 -1.16
N ASN A 52 -5.73 -7.63 -0.41
CA ASN A 52 -6.36 -6.44 -0.98
C ASN A 52 -6.37 -5.25 0.00
N ILE A 53 -6.27 -4.04 -0.56
CA ILE A 53 -6.63 -2.79 0.12
C ILE A 53 -7.81 -2.19 -0.66
N TYR A 54 -8.89 -1.89 0.04
CA TYR A 54 -10.10 -1.30 -0.52
C TYR A 54 -10.25 0.14 -0.02
N LEU A 55 -10.23 1.10 -0.93
CA LEU A 55 -10.53 2.50 -0.65
C LEU A 55 -11.96 2.80 -1.14
N ARG A 56 -12.85 3.20 -0.22
CA ARG A 56 -14.27 3.48 -0.47
C ARG A 56 -14.66 4.87 0.02
N ASN A 57 -15.71 5.42 -0.60
CA ASN A 57 -16.30 6.71 -0.23
C ASN A 57 -15.24 7.81 -0.04
N GLU A 58 -14.45 8.09 -1.08
CA GLU A 58 -13.40 9.12 -1.06
C GLU A 58 -12.17 8.81 -0.19
N ALA A 59 -12.06 7.60 0.38
CA ALA A 59 -10.85 7.18 1.07
C ALA A 59 -9.59 7.27 0.20
N GLN A 60 -8.47 7.58 0.85
CA GLN A 60 -7.19 7.82 0.21
C GLN A 60 -6.09 7.01 0.88
N LEU A 61 -5.10 6.60 0.09
CA LEU A 61 -3.81 6.14 0.58
C LEU A 61 -2.80 7.26 0.34
N LEU A 62 -2.20 7.78 1.41
CA LEU A 62 -1.14 8.77 1.34
C LEU A 62 0.17 8.14 1.81
N GLN A 63 1.23 8.33 1.03
CA GLN A 63 2.54 7.78 1.33
C GLN A 63 3.52 8.92 1.65
N GLY A 64 4.32 8.72 2.70
CA GLY A 64 5.40 9.62 3.11
C GLY A 64 6.58 9.60 2.14
N THR A 65 7.73 10.10 2.61
CA THR A 65 8.95 10.20 1.79
C THR A 65 9.72 8.89 1.65
N GLY A 66 9.12 7.77 2.05
CA GLY A 66 9.69 6.43 2.06
C GLY A 66 10.78 6.15 1.04
N THR A 67 11.84 5.50 1.48
CA THR A 67 12.96 5.11 0.61
C THR A 67 12.78 3.72 0.02
N THR A 68 11.86 2.93 0.57
CA THR A 68 11.55 1.58 0.13
C THR A 68 10.48 1.61 -0.97
N GLY A 69 10.72 0.88 -2.06
CA GLY A 69 9.78 0.80 -3.17
C GLY A 69 8.56 -0.08 -2.83
N ASN A 70 7.37 0.37 -3.22
CA ASN A 70 6.14 -0.43 -3.10
C ASN A 70 6.27 -1.75 -3.86
N SER A 71 5.66 -2.81 -3.30
CA SER A 71 5.84 -4.15 -3.81
C SER A 71 4.60 -5.03 -3.63
N GLY A 72 4.66 -6.21 -4.23
CA GLY A 72 3.62 -7.23 -4.14
C GLY A 72 2.82 -7.41 -5.43
N ILE A 73 1.92 -8.40 -5.42
CA ILE A 73 1.04 -8.75 -6.55
C ILE A 73 -0.45 -8.68 -6.20
N GLY A 74 -0.78 -8.29 -4.96
CA GLY A 74 -2.13 -7.99 -4.54
C GLY A 74 -2.64 -6.66 -5.09
N ARG A 75 -3.85 -6.25 -4.68
CA ARG A 75 -4.55 -5.12 -5.30
C ARG A 75 -4.82 -3.99 -4.33
N LEU A 76 -4.51 -2.76 -4.76
CA LEU A 76 -5.11 -1.53 -4.23
C LEU A 76 -6.31 -1.18 -5.12
N SER A 77 -7.51 -1.27 -4.55
CA SER A 77 -8.78 -1.09 -5.26
C SER A 77 -9.45 0.20 -4.81
N VAL A 78 -9.63 1.12 -5.75
CA VAL A 78 -10.43 2.33 -5.56
C VAL A 78 -11.80 2.10 -6.20
N TYR A 79 -12.87 2.35 -5.43
CA TYR A 79 -14.22 2.32 -5.98
C TYR A 79 -14.63 3.72 -6.43
N GLN A 80 -15.09 3.84 -7.68
CA GLN A 80 -15.59 5.10 -8.24
C GLN A 80 -16.96 4.85 -8.87
N ARG A 81 -17.90 5.76 -8.63
CA ARG A 81 -19.19 5.78 -9.31
C ARG A 81 -19.09 6.77 -10.47
N GLY A 82 -19.15 6.25 -11.69
CA GLY A 82 -19.22 7.10 -12.87
C GLY A 82 -20.55 7.84 -12.94
N THR A 83 -20.53 9.01 -13.56
CA THR A 83 -21.75 9.73 -13.98
C THR A 83 -21.90 9.60 -15.50
N VAL A 84 -23.14 9.51 -15.98
CA VAL A 84 -23.41 9.31 -17.41
C VAL A 84 -23.52 10.67 -18.08
N ASN A 85 -22.53 11.02 -18.91
CA ASN A 85 -22.53 12.18 -19.79
C ASN A 85 -21.55 11.90 -20.95
N ASN A 86 -21.89 12.36 -22.16
CA ASN A 86 -21.07 12.23 -23.37
C ASN A 86 -19.63 12.76 -23.25
N PHE A 87 -19.32 13.59 -22.24
CA PHE A 87 -18.02 14.21 -22.06
C PHE A 87 -17.36 13.90 -20.70
N ASN A 88 -17.95 13.06 -19.86
CA ASN A 88 -17.41 12.80 -18.53
C ASN A 88 -16.27 11.77 -18.57
N TYR A 89 -15.14 12.14 -17.97
CA TYR A 89 -14.04 11.25 -17.67
C TYR A 89 -14.25 10.68 -16.26
N ASN A 90 -14.70 9.41 -16.18
CA ASN A 90 -15.08 8.78 -14.91
C ASN A 90 -13.91 8.13 -14.16
N TYR A 91 -12.72 8.10 -14.75
CA TYR A 91 -11.54 7.44 -14.19
C TYR A 91 -10.45 8.47 -13.93
N TRP A 92 -9.83 8.50 -12.75
CA TRP A 92 -8.84 9.54 -12.41
C TRP A 92 -7.39 9.13 -12.57
N CYS A 93 -7.13 7.87 -12.94
CA CYS A 93 -5.78 7.42 -13.20
C CYS A 93 -5.52 7.33 -14.70
N SER A 94 -4.43 7.96 -15.14
CA SER A 94 -3.77 7.54 -16.39
C SER A 94 -3.55 6.03 -16.33
N PRO A 95 -3.72 5.29 -17.43
CA PRO A 95 -3.47 3.86 -17.43
C PRO A 95 -2.05 3.56 -16.92
N VAL A 96 -1.92 3.02 -15.71
CA VAL A 96 -0.62 2.61 -15.16
C VAL A 96 -0.46 1.11 -15.35
N GLY A 97 0.47 0.77 -16.23
CA GLY A 97 0.83 -0.60 -16.53
C GLY A 97 1.70 -1.22 -15.45
N ASN A 98 1.07 -1.76 -14.40
CA ASN A 98 1.56 -2.97 -13.74
C ASN A 98 0.46 -3.67 -12.92
N THR A 99 0.04 -4.85 -13.35
CA THR A 99 -0.91 -5.71 -12.62
C THR A 99 -0.61 -7.22 -12.72
N SER A 100 0.51 -7.59 -13.36
CA SER A 100 0.82 -8.98 -13.72
C SER A 100 2.07 -9.52 -13.00
N GLY A 101 2.67 -8.75 -12.09
CA GLY A 101 3.85 -9.19 -11.35
C GLY A 101 4.60 -8.06 -10.62
N ASN A 102 5.30 -8.43 -9.56
CA ASN A 102 6.07 -7.55 -8.69
C ASN A 102 7.46 -7.24 -9.29
N ASN A 103 7.52 -6.35 -10.28
CA ASN A 103 8.76 -5.87 -10.89
C ASN A 103 8.56 -4.50 -11.56
N ASN A 104 9.64 -3.89 -12.03
CA ASN A 104 9.64 -2.54 -12.61
C ASN A 104 9.44 -2.56 -14.13
N ALA A 105 8.84 -3.61 -14.70
CA ALA A 105 8.63 -3.70 -16.14
C ALA A 105 7.42 -2.86 -16.58
N ASN A 106 7.57 -2.10 -17.66
CA ASN A 106 6.45 -1.40 -18.28
C ASN A 106 5.50 -2.42 -18.95
N ARG A 107 4.19 -2.27 -18.72
CA ARG A 107 3.16 -3.15 -19.30
C ARG A 107 2.05 -2.32 -19.95
N PRO A 108 1.36 -2.86 -20.97
CA PRO A 108 0.18 -2.21 -21.50
C PRO A 108 -0.96 -2.25 -20.48
N PHE A 109 -1.83 -1.23 -20.51
CA PHE A 109 -3.10 -1.28 -19.81
C PHE A 109 -3.98 -2.38 -20.37
N THR A 110 -4.58 -3.19 -19.49
CA THR A 110 -5.47 -4.28 -19.87
C THR A 110 -6.81 -4.10 -19.16
N PRO A 111 -7.89 -3.70 -19.87
CA PRO A 111 -9.18 -3.38 -19.26
C PRO A 111 -9.67 -4.44 -18.25
N ASN A 112 -9.68 -5.72 -18.64
CA ASN A 112 -10.17 -6.83 -17.81
C ASN A 112 -9.25 -7.19 -16.63
N ASN A 113 -8.16 -6.45 -16.43
CA ASN A 113 -7.21 -6.66 -15.35
C ASN A 113 -7.00 -5.38 -14.51
N ASN A 114 -7.33 -4.22 -15.05
CA ASN A 114 -7.21 -2.94 -14.37
C ASN A 114 -8.57 -2.40 -13.91
N ILE A 115 -9.64 -2.77 -14.60
CA ILE A 115 -11.02 -2.39 -14.29
C ILE A 115 -11.79 -3.66 -13.97
N TYR A 116 -12.47 -3.62 -12.83
CA TYR A 116 -13.31 -4.71 -12.35
C TYR A 116 -14.71 -4.16 -12.14
N ASP A 117 -15.70 -4.87 -12.69
CA ASP A 117 -17.09 -4.62 -12.33
C ASP A 117 -17.36 -5.08 -10.90
N VAL A 118 -18.28 -4.41 -10.22
CA VAL A 118 -18.74 -4.87 -8.90
C VAL A 118 -19.59 -6.12 -9.10
N THR A 119 -19.01 -7.28 -8.80
CA THR A 119 -19.72 -8.57 -8.85
C THR A 119 -20.35 -8.95 -7.51
N ALA A 120 -19.90 -8.34 -6.42
CA ALA A 120 -20.46 -8.43 -5.07
C ALA A 120 -19.99 -7.22 -4.24
N ALA A 121 -20.74 -6.86 -3.19
CA ALA A 121 -20.22 -5.93 -2.19
C ALA A 121 -19.03 -6.59 -1.46
N PRO A 122 -17.93 -5.84 -1.21
CA PRO A 122 -16.88 -6.30 -0.30
C PRO A 122 -17.41 -6.53 1.12
#